data_AF-A0A7S0AM97-F1
#
_entry.id   AF-A0A7S0AM97-F1
#
_cell.length_a   1.000
_cell.length_b   1.000
_cell.length_c   1.000
_cell.angle_alpha   90.00
_cell.angle_beta   90.00
_cell.angle_gamma   90.00
#
_symmetry.space_group_name_H-M   'P 1'
#
loop_
_entity.id
_entity.type
_entity.pdbx_description
1 polymer ?
#
loop_
_entity_poly.entity_id
_entity_poly.type
_entity_poly.pdbx_seq_one_letter_code
_entity_poly.pdbx_strand_id
1 'polypeptide(L)'
;AALAAAGDASAAGGGGPGQDAAATGLFYKPVKTDPVDCMLAAALLRLEAEPPAVVSELTRLEPGVYRLGAAGPRLRCHLSGGRVLVQPPAPAAAGEGSDATEAPLEFLTYLRGLGPGAAVHTGRPAATSELAVQ
;
A
#
# COMPACT_ATOMS: atom_id res chain seq x y z
N ALA A 1 32.44 26.25 -17.69
CA ALA A 1 33.58 25.57 -17.04
C ALA A 1 33.10 24.19 -16.61
N ALA A 2 33.63 23.16 -17.25
CA ALA A 2 33.34 21.76 -16.93
C ALA A 2 34.45 21.24 -16.00
N LEU A 3 34.08 20.51 -14.94
CA LEU A 3 35.02 19.70 -14.17
C LEU A 3 34.44 18.30 -14.02
N ALA A 4 35.17 17.34 -14.59
CA ALA A 4 34.99 15.92 -14.41
C ALA A 4 35.59 15.48 -13.07
N ALA A 5 35.03 14.42 -12.48
CA ALA A 5 35.77 13.57 -11.55
C ALA A 5 35.26 12.12 -11.70
N ALA A 6 36.16 11.26 -12.16
CA ALA A 6 36.04 9.82 -12.17
C ALA A 6 36.30 9.26 -10.76
N GLY A 7 35.69 8.12 -10.46
CA GLY A 7 35.96 7.34 -9.26
C GLY A 7 35.52 5.90 -9.48
N ASP A 8 36.46 5.09 -9.97
CA ASP A 8 36.40 3.63 -10.04
C ASP A 8 37.02 3.06 -8.76
N ALA A 9 36.36 2.11 -8.10
CA ALA A 9 37.02 1.04 -7.36
C ALA A 9 36.04 -0.06 -6.93
N SER A 10 36.41 -1.26 -7.35
CA SER A 10 35.79 -2.58 -7.18
C SER A 10 36.22 -3.29 -5.87
N ALA A 11 35.54 -4.42 -5.57
CA ALA A 11 35.90 -5.62 -4.80
C ALA A 11 35.00 -5.89 -3.57
N ALA A 12 34.11 -6.89 -3.56
CA ALA A 12 34.27 -8.36 -3.57
C ALA A 12 34.22 -9.00 -2.16
N GLY A 13 33.33 -10.00 -2.01
CA GLY A 13 33.25 -10.95 -0.89
C GLY A 13 31.84 -11.02 -0.28
N GLY A 14 31.17 -12.16 -0.12
CA GLY A 14 31.44 -13.55 -0.46
C GLY A 14 30.11 -14.30 -0.35
N GLY A 15 29.86 -15.21 -1.29
CA GLY A 15 28.66 -16.05 -1.29
C GLY A 15 28.86 -17.28 -0.40
N GLY A 16 28.08 -17.37 0.68
CA GLY A 16 27.86 -18.64 1.38
C GLY A 16 26.49 -19.20 0.97
N PRO A 17 26.35 -20.49 0.63
CA PRO A 17 25.06 -21.14 0.44
C PRO A 17 24.45 -21.46 1.81
N GLY A 18 24.14 -20.41 2.57
CA GLY A 18 23.56 -20.49 3.90
C GLY A 18 22.08 -20.18 3.83
N GLN A 19 21.30 -21.15 3.38
CA GLN A 19 19.84 -21.21 3.59
C GLN A 19 19.14 -19.86 3.45
N ASP A 20 18.98 -19.39 2.22
CA ASP A 20 17.92 -18.46 1.84
C ASP A 20 16.59 -19.13 2.16
N ALA A 21 16.17 -19.08 3.43
CA ALA A 21 14.76 -19.07 3.74
C ALA A 21 14.23 -17.87 2.96
N ALA A 22 13.70 -18.15 1.77
CA ALA A 22 13.21 -17.17 0.85
C ALA A 22 12.27 -16.27 1.65
N ALA A 23 12.73 -15.07 1.99
CA ALA A 23 11.89 -14.02 2.50
C ALA A 23 11.08 -13.55 1.29
N THR A 24 10.14 -14.40 0.84
CA THR A 24 9.14 -14.14 -0.20
C THR A 24 8.10 -13.15 0.31
N GLY A 25 8.53 -12.11 1.01
CA GLY A 25 7.76 -10.89 1.16
C GLY A 25 8.09 -10.03 -0.04
N LEU A 26 7.14 -9.86 -0.96
CA LEU A 26 7.23 -8.86 -2.02
C LEU A 26 7.32 -7.48 -1.37
N PHE A 27 8.54 -7.04 -1.07
CA PHE A 27 8.77 -5.71 -0.53
C PHE A 27 8.31 -4.69 -1.57
N TYR A 28 7.36 -3.86 -1.14
CA TYR A 28 6.89 -2.71 -1.90
C TYR A 28 8.07 -1.92 -2.50
N LYS A 29 8.04 -1.68 -3.82
CA LYS A 29 9.12 -0.99 -4.54
C LYS A 29 8.75 0.48 -4.82
N PRO A 30 9.25 1.45 -4.04
CA PRO A 30 8.87 2.84 -4.21
C PRO A 30 9.47 3.47 -5.46
N VAL A 31 8.72 4.39 -6.07
CA VAL A 31 9.19 5.31 -7.09
C VAL A 31 9.82 6.52 -6.42
N LYS A 32 11.15 6.59 -6.49
CA LYS A 32 11.98 7.60 -5.81
C LYS A 32 11.66 9.06 -6.16
N THR A 33 11.01 9.30 -7.29
CA THR A 33 10.60 10.65 -7.74
C THR A 33 9.26 11.10 -7.15
N ASP A 34 8.49 10.20 -6.56
CA ASP A 34 7.21 10.51 -5.92
C ASP A 34 7.42 10.64 -4.40
N PRO A 35 7.25 11.84 -3.81
CA PRO A 35 7.46 12.03 -2.38
C PRO A 35 6.45 11.26 -1.52
N VAL A 36 5.22 11.06 -1.99
CA VAL A 36 4.22 10.25 -1.26
C VAL A 36 4.72 8.82 -1.14
N ASP A 37 5.27 8.31 -2.24
CA ASP A 37 5.76 6.95 -2.38
C ASP A 37 6.97 6.68 -1.47
N CYS A 38 7.96 7.58 -1.49
CA CYS A 38 9.11 7.54 -0.58
C CYS A 38 8.69 7.55 0.89
N MET A 39 7.72 8.40 1.25
CA MET A 39 7.21 8.48 2.62
C MET A 39 6.42 7.25 3.02
N LEU A 40 5.67 6.65 2.08
CA LEU A 40 4.96 5.40 2.29
C LEU A 40 5.94 4.27 2.58
N ALA A 41 6.97 4.10 1.75
CA ALA A 41 8.00 3.10 1.96
C ALA A 41 8.73 3.30 3.30
N ALA A 42 9.06 4.54 3.66
CA ALA A 42 9.64 4.85 4.96
C ALA A 42 8.71 4.49 6.13
N ALA A 43 7.40 4.70 5.99
CA ALA A 43 6.43 4.30 7.00
C ALA A 43 6.34 2.77 7.12
N LEU A 44 6.37 2.04 6.00
CA LEU A 44 6.35 0.57 5.99
C LEU A 44 7.59 -0.02 6.66
N LEU A 45 8.77 0.57 6.45
CA LEU A 45 10.02 0.14 7.09
C LEU A 45 10.02 0.37 8.62
N ARG A 46 9.18 1.29 9.12
CA ARG A 46 9.03 1.58 10.56
C ARG A 46 7.97 0.72 11.24
N LEU A 47 7.27 -0.15 10.51
CA LEU A 47 6.46 -1.19 11.12
C LEU A 47 7.41 -2.21 11.76
N GLU A 48 7.88 -1.91 12.97
CA GLU A 48 8.76 -2.77 13.77
C GLU A 48 8.05 -4.08 14.19
N ALA A 49 6.72 -4.10 14.12
CA ALA A 49 5.89 -5.28 14.31
C ALA A 49 5.62 -5.96 12.96
N GLU A 50 5.47 -7.29 12.96
CA GLU A 50 5.12 -8.10 11.80
C GLU A 50 4.02 -7.39 10.98
N PRO A 51 4.36 -6.88 9.78
CA PRO A 51 3.41 -6.09 9.02
C PRO A 51 2.19 -6.98 8.73
N PRO A 52 0.96 -6.49 8.96
CA PRO A 52 -0.21 -7.32 8.73
C PRO A 52 -0.16 -7.81 7.29
N ALA A 53 -0.50 -9.08 7.04
CA ALA A 53 -0.25 -9.76 5.76
C ALA A 53 -0.76 -8.96 4.52
N VAL A 54 -1.80 -8.14 4.72
CA VAL A 54 -2.36 -7.21 3.72
C VAL A 54 -1.37 -6.14 3.22
N VAL A 55 -0.35 -5.80 4.00
CA VAL A 55 0.69 -4.82 3.68
C VAL A 55 1.75 -5.42 2.76
N SER A 56 2.00 -6.72 2.87
CA SER A 56 2.88 -7.47 1.97
C SER A 56 2.40 -7.45 0.51
N GLU A 57 1.14 -7.09 0.29
CA GLU A 57 0.53 -6.97 -1.04
C GLU A 57 0.15 -5.53 -1.39
N LEU A 58 0.82 -4.53 -0.79
CA LEU A 58 0.63 -3.14 -1.18
C LEU A 58 1.13 -2.91 -2.62
N THR A 59 0.24 -2.47 -3.49
CA THR A 59 0.53 -2.18 -4.90
C THR A 59 0.22 -0.73 -5.23
N ARG A 60 1.16 -0.03 -5.87
CA ARG A 60 0.92 1.31 -6.43
C ARG A 60 0.15 1.17 -7.75
N LEU A 61 -0.98 1.85 -7.85
CA LEU A 61 -1.79 1.91 -9.08
C LEU A 61 -1.42 3.14 -9.91
N GLU A 62 -1.39 4.30 -9.26
CA GLU A 62 -1.12 5.62 -9.86
C GLU A 62 -0.41 6.49 -8.79
N PRO A 63 0.19 7.65 -9.16
CA PRO A 63 0.72 8.59 -8.17
C PRO A 63 -0.35 8.97 -7.13
N GLY A 64 -0.06 8.72 -5.85
CA GLY A 64 -1.01 8.95 -4.76
C GLY A 64 -2.16 7.94 -4.67
N VAL A 65 -2.21 6.87 -5.48
CA VAL A 65 -3.26 5.85 -5.41
C VAL A 65 -2.67 4.45 -5.26
N TYR A 66 -3.07 3.78 -4.19
CA TYR A 66 -2.53 2.49 -3.77
C TYR A 66 -3.64 1.46 -3.58
N ARG A 67 -3.29 0.18 -3.51
CA ARG A 67 -4.20 -0.92 -3.20
C ARG A 67 -3.54 -1.88 -2.22
N LEU A 68 -4.28 -2.32 -1.20
CA LEU A 68 -3.82 -3.31 -0.22
C LEU A 68 -4.31 -4.71 -0.59
N GLY A 69 -3.48 -5.51 -1.24
CA GLY A 69 -3.89 -6.82 -1.74
C GLY A 69 -4.50 -6.78 -3.13
N ALA A 70 -4.53 -7.93 -3.81
CA ALA A 70 -5.08 -8.02 -5.17
C ALA A 70 -6.54 -7.55 -5.24
N ALA A 71 -7.33 -7.91 -4.23
CA ALA A 71 -8.73 -7.54 -4.05
C ALA A 71 -8.95 -6.41 -3.03
N GLY A 72 -7.91 -5.65 -2.70
CA GLY A 72 -7.97 -4.56 -1.73
C GLY A 72 -8.81 -3.35 -2.14
N PRO A 73 -9.14 -2.47 -1.18
CA PRO A 73 -9.68 -1.16 -1.51
C PRO A 73 -8.62 -0.30 -2.18
N ARG A 74 -9.05 0.61 -3.06
CA ARG A 74 -8.17 1.69 -3.56
C ARG A 74 -8.06 2.76 -2.49
N LEU A 75 -6.85 3.08 -2.09
CA LEU A 75 -6.52 4.09 -1.11
C LEU A 75 -5.95 5.30 -1.83
N ARG A 76 -6.50 6.49 -1.56
CA ARG A 76 -5.90 7.75 -2.00
C ARG A 76 -5.02 8.26 -0.88
N CYS A 77 -3.74 8.41 -1.17
CA CYS A 77 -2.74 8.90 -0.23
C CYS A 77 -2.21 10.25 -0.68
N HIS A 78 -2.03 11.16 0.26
CA HIS A 78 -1.41 12.47 0.02
C HIS A 78 -0.52 12.85 1.19
N LEU A 79 0.36 13.84 0.96
CA LEU A 79 1.21 14.39 2.00
C LEU A 79 0.58 15.65 2.59
N SER A 80 0.54 15.72 3.91
CA SER A 80 0.18 16.93 4.65
C SER A 80 0.99 17.00 5.94
N GLY A 81 1.62 18.14 6.20
CA GLY A 81 2.42 18.34 7.42
C GLY A 81 3.54 17.31 7.64
N GLY A 82 4.15 16.79 6.56
CA GLY A 82 5.20 15.76 6.64
C GLY A 82 4.68 14.36 6.97
N ARG A 83 3.37 14.13 6.92
CA ARG A 83 2.71 12.85 7.19
C ARG A 83 1.95 12.38 5.96
N VAL A 84 1.88 11.05 5.78
CA VAL A 84 1.04 10.45 4.74
C VAL A 84 -0.36 10.26 5.31
N LEU A 85 -1.33 10.90 4.68
CA LEU A 85 -2.74 10.76 4.98
C LEU A 85 -3.41 9.89 3.93
N VAL A 86 -4.30 9.02 4.38
CA VAL A 86 -5.13 8.13 3.58
C VAL A 86 -6.55 8.65 3.65
N GLN A 87 -7.20 8.71 2.50
CA GLN A 87 -8.63 8.88 2.42
C GLN A 87 -9.26 7.49 2.26
N PRO A 88 -9.97 6.98 3.28
CA PRO A 88 -10.67 5.71 3.17
C PRO A 88 -11.68 5.77 2.03
N PRO A 89 -11.95 4.64 1.34
CA PRO A 89 -13.07 4.59 0.42
C PRO A 89 -14.35 4.90 1.22
N ALA A 90 -15.20 5.77 0.67
CA ALA A 90 -16.52 5.99 1.26
C ALA A 90 -17.22 4.61 1.39
N PRO A 91 -17.87 4.31 2.53
CA PRO A 91 -18.64 3.10 2.64
C PRO A 91 -19.63 3.08 1.47
N ALA A 92 -19.72 1.94 0.78
CA ALA A 92 -20.67 1.75 -0.30
C ALA A 92 -22.09 1.78 0.29
N ALA A 93 -22.57 2.98 0.62
CA ALA A 93 -23.91 3.22 1.08
C ALA A 93 -24.82 2.93 -0.11
N ALA A 94 -25.51 1.80 -0.03
CA ALA A 94 -26.64 1.49 -0.90
C ALA A 94 -27.76 2.48 -0.56
N GLY A 95 -27.70 3.69 -1.08
CA GLY A 95 -28.72 4.71 -0.80
C GLY A 95 -28.18 6.12 -0.90
N GLU A 96 -28.61 6.79 -1.96
CA GLU A 96 -28.49 8.18 -2.34
C GLU A 96 -27.99 9.20 -1.28
N GLY A 97 -26.88 9.88 -1.63
CA GLY A 97 -26.89 11.34 -1.56
C GLY A 97 -26.23 12.02 -0.36
N SER A 98 -25.34 11.35 0.38
CA SER A 98 -24.51 12.06 1.38
C SER A 98 -23.03 11.96 1.05
N ASP A 99 -22.45 13.07 0.59
CA ASP A 99 -21.01 13.31 0.37
C ASP A 99 -20.29 13.40 1.74
N ALA A 100 -20.49 12.41 2.60
CA ALA A 100 -19.79 12.29 3.86
C ALA A 100 -18.39 11.75 3.57
N THR A 101 -17.54 12.63 3.05
CA THR A 101 -16.13 12.35 2.88
C THR A 101 -15.52 12.15 4.27
N GLU A 102 -15.20 10.91 4.62
CA GLU A 102 -14.57 10.58 5.90
C GLU A 102 -13.24 11.34 6.05
N ALA A 103 -12.96 11.82 7.26
CA ALA A 103 -11.77 12.63 7.52
C ALA A 103 -10.50 11.83 7.16
N PRO A 104 -9.49 12.44 6.49
CA PRO A 104 -8.25 11.76 6.19
C PRO A 104 -7.56 11.24 7.46
N LEU A 105 -7.09 9.99 7.41
CA LEU A 105 -6.42 9.31 8.52
C LEU A 105 -4.93 9.15 8.23
N GLU A 106 -4.08 9.15 9.25
CA GLU A 106 -2.67 8.81 9.03
C GLU A 106 -2.51 7.37 8.54
N PHE A 107 -1.62 7.16 7.57
CA PHE A 107 -1.42 5.86 6.93
C PHE A 107 -1.13 4.73 7.92
N LEU A 108 -0.23 4.95 8.88
CA LEU A 108 0.08 3.93 9.90
C LEU A 108 -1.09 3.65 10.83
N THR A 109 -1.88 4.67 11.17
CA THR A 109 -3.10 4.52 11.98
C THR A 109 -4.13 3.71 11.21
N TYR A 110 -4.32 4.00 9.92
CA TYR A 110 -5.19 3.24 9.04
C TYR A 110 -4.77 1.77 8.98
N LEU A 111 -3.49 1.47 8.75
CA LEU A 111 -2.99 0.11 8.70
C LEU A 111 -3.20 -0.65 10.02
N ARG A 112 -3.01 -0.01 11.17
CA ARG A 112 -3.25 -0.62 12.49
C ARG A 112 -4.74 -0.86 12.76
N GLY A 113 -5.63 -0.08 12.14
CA GLY A 113 -7.07 -0.26 12.22
C GLY A 113 -7.59 -1.44 11.38
N LEU A 114 -6.82 -1.89 10.38
CA LEU A 114 -7.07 -3.14 9.64
C LEU A 114 -6.72 -4.33 10.54
N GLY A 115 -7.60 -4.66 11.49
CA GLY A 115 -7.36 -5.78 12.39
C GLY A 115 -7.07 -7.11 11.65
N PRO A 116 -6.58 -8.14 12.35
CA PRO A 116 -6.17 -9.43 11.75
C PRO A 116 -7.29 -10.21 11.05
N GLY A 117 -8.54 -9.74 11.14
CA GLY A 117 -9.72 -10.28 10.46
C GLY A 117 -10.44 -9.27 9.57
N ALA A 118 -9.81 -8.14 9.22
CA ALA A 118 -10.30 -7.23 8.20
C ALA A 118 -10.17 -7.91 6.82
N ALA A 119 -10.94 -8.98 6.62
CA ALA A 119 -11.30 -9.44 5.31
C ALA A 119 -11.94 -8.24 4.63
N VAL A 120 -11.16 -7.59 3.77
CA VAL A 120 -11.60 -6.47 2.95
C VAL A 120 -12.93 -6.89 2.36
N HIS A 121 -14.03 -6.39 2.95
CA HIS A 121 -15.37 -6.52 2.41
C HIS A 121 -15.38 -5.62 1.18
N THR A 122 -14.67 -6.04 0.13
CA THR A 122 -15.08 -5.69 -1.22
C THR A 122 -16.46 -6.29 -1.31
N GLY A 123 -17.47 -5.44 -1.25
CA GLY A 123 -18.84 -5.85 -1.51
C GLY A 123 -18.84 -6.58 -2.84
N ARG A 124 -18.82 -7.91 -2.79
CA ARG A 124 -19.23 -8.75 -3.90
C ARG A 124 -20.70 -8.42 -4.02
N PRO A 125 -21.15 -7.68 -5.06
CA PRO A 125 -22.57 -7.54 -5.28
C PRO A 125 -23.09 -8.98 -5.39
N ALA A 126 -23.99 -9.36 -4.49
CA ALA A 126 -24.68 -10.63 -4.59
C ALA A 126 -25.28 -10.63 -6.00
N ALA A 127 -24.73 -11.44 -6.90
CA ALA A 127 -25.31 -11.67 -8.20
C ALA A 127 -26.68 -12.30 -7.92
N THR A 128 -27.72 -11.47 -7.89
CA THR A 128 -29.10 -11.90 -7.94
C THR A 128 -29.25 -12.62 -9.26
N SER A 129 -29.08 -13.94 -9.21
CA SER A 129 -29.48 -14.83 -10.29
C SER A 129 -31.00 -14.77 -10.33
N GLU A 130 -31.53 -13.81 -11.07
CA GLU A 130 -32.94 -13.76 -11.42
C GLU A 130 -33.18 -14.90 -12.41
N LEU A 131 -33.45 -16.08 -11.85
CA LEU A 131 -33.88 -17.26 -12.59
C LEU A 131 -35.33 -17.03 -13.02
N ALA A 132 -35.51 -16.30 -14.12
CA ALA A 132 -36.79 -16.22 -14.81
C ALA A 132 -37.10 -17.60 -15.40
N VAL A 133 -37.97 -18.34 -14.72
CA VAL A 133 -38.64 -19.53 -15.25
C VAL A 133 -39.80 -19.03 -16.12
N GLN A 134 -39.75 -19.35 -17.42
CA GLN A 134 -40.92 -19.31 -18.32
C GLN A 134 -41.54 -20.70 -18.39
#